data_AF-A0ABD0RU52-F1
#
_entry.id   AF-A0ABD0RU52-F1
#
_cell.length_a   1.000
_cell.length_b   1.000
_cell.length_c   1.000
_cell.angle_alpha   90.00
_cell.angle_beta   90.00
_cell.angle_gamma   90.00
#
_symmetry.space_group_name_H-M   'P 1'
#
loop_
_entity.id
_entity.type
_entity.pdbx_description
1 polymer ?
#
loop_
_entity_poly.entity_id
_entity_poly.type
_entity_poly.pdbx_seq_one_letter_code
_entity_poly.pdbx_strand_id
1 'polypeptide(L)'
;APEIVTGHIGDRLNITCAYEHGYESNSKYFCKGECIFGIKNIMVESGSPAEDMRFSLTDNIKDTVFTITITDLRAEDEGKY
;
A
#
# COMPACT_ATOMS: atom_id res chain seq x y z
N ALA A 1 -2.87 9.43 5.24
CA ALA A 1 -2.64 8.01 5.62
C ALA A 1 -2.74 7.88 7.14
N PRO A 2 -3.09 6.70 7.68
CA PRO A 2 -3.02 6.45 9.13
C PRO A 2 -1.58 6.57 9.63
N GLU A 3 -1.40 7.06 10.86
CA GLU A 3 -0.07 7.21 11.47
C GLU A 3 0.50 5.86 11.95
N ILE A 4 -0.35 5.02 12.53
CA ILE A 4 0.00 3.69 13.03
C ILE A 4 -1.10 2.72 12.62
N VAL A 5 -0.70 1.55 12.11
CA VAL A 5 -1.59 0.43 11.84
C VAL A 5 -0.99 -0.81 12.48
N THR A 6 -1.81 -1.56 13.21
CA THR A 6 -1.43 -2.81 13.87
C THR A 6 -2.22 -3.97 13.29
N GLY A 7 -1.59 -5.13 13.12
CA GLY A 7 -2.24 -6.36 12.72
C GLY A 7 -1.61 -7.57 13.42
N HIS A 8 -2.22 -8.74 13.26
CA HIS A 8 -1.70 -9.99 13.80
C HIS A 8 -1.05 -10.82 12.70
N ILE A 9 -0.03 -11.60 13.06
CA ILE A 9 0.67 -12.48 12.12
C ILE A 9 -0.31 -13.51 11.56
N GLY A 10 -0.29 -13.69 10.24
CA GLY A 10 -1.17 -14.58 9.47
C GLY A 10 -2.51 -13.96 9.09
N ASP A 11 -2.87 -12.79 9.65
CA ASP A 11 -4.12 -12.11 9.33
C ASP A 11 -4.01 -11.25 8.08
N ARG A 12 -5.19 -10.90 7.54
CA ARG A 12 -5.33 -9.88 6.52
C ARG A 12 -5.33 -8.50 7.16
N LEU A 13 -4.49 -7.59 6.66
CA LEU A 13 -4.45 -6.19 7.05
C LEU A 13 -4.82 -5.27 5.89
N ASN A 14 -5.72 -4.32 6.13
CA ASN A 14 -6.11 -3.30 5.18
C ASN A 14 -5.65 -1.92 5.67
N ILE A 15 -4.96 -1.18 4.81
CA ILE A 15 -4.48 0.18 5.09
C ILE A 15 -5.11 1.12 4.08
N THR A 16 -5.85 2.12 4.58
CA THR A 16 -6.63 3.03 3.73
C THR A 16 -6.02 4.43 3.76
N CYS A 17 -5.72 4.98 2.57
CA CYS A 17 -5.05 6.25 2.40
C CYS A 17 -5.90 7.18 1.52
N ALA A 18 -6.38 8.27 2.11
CA ALA A 18 -6.99 9.37 1.36
C ALA A 18 -5.92 10.21 0.66
N TYR A 19 -6.27 10.79 -0.48
CA TYR A 19 -5.46 11.75 -1.24
C TYR A 19 -6.32 12.92 -1.71
N GLU A 20 -5.69 14.02 -2.11
CA GLU A 20 -6.41 15.22 -2.55
C GLU A 20 -6.99 15.06 -3.96
N HIS A 21 -8.06 15.80 -4.25
CA HIS A 21 -8.58 15.90 -5.61
C HIS A 21 -7.53 16.45 -6.58
N GLY A 22 -7.54 15.96 -7.82
CA GLY A 22 -6.55 16.27 -8.86
C GLY A 22 -5.47 15.19 -9.02
N TYR A 23 -5.40 14.22 -8.11
CA TYR A 23 -4.47 13.08 -8.16
C TYR A 23 -5.13 11.76 -8.60
N GLU A 24 -6.37 11.79 -9.10
CA GLU A 24 -7.12 10.61 -9.51
C GLU A 24 -6.44 9.86 -10.68
N SER A 25 -5.76 10.58 -11.57
CA SER A 25 -5.02 9.99 -12.70
C SER A 25 -3.61 9.52 -12.34
N ASN A 26 -3.12 9.81 -11.14
CA ASN A 26 -1.76 9.49 -10.75
C ASN A 26 -1.66 8.07 -10.20
N SER A 27 -0.61 7.36 -10.56
CA SER A 27 -0.26 6.10 -9.92
C SER A 27 -0.10 6.28 -8.41
N LYS A 28 -0.63 5.33 -7.65
CA LYS A 28 -0.45 5.23 -6.20
C LYS A 28 0.56 4.14 -5.91
N TYR A 29 1.42 4.39 -4.93
CA TYR A 29 2.52 3.49 -4.56
C TYR A 29 2.45 3.15 -3.08
N PHE A 30 2.83 1.93 -2.75
CA PHE A 30 3.10 1.51 -1.39
C PHE A 30 4.55 1.05 -1.31
N CYS A 31 5.36 1.71 -0.48
CA CYS A 31 6.80 1.46 -0.40
C CYS A 31 7.18 1.03 1.00
N LYS A 32 8.28 0.31 1.15
CA LYS A 32 8.91 0.11 2.45
C LYS A 32 9.96 1.21 2.65
N GLY A 33 9.82 1.99 3.71
CA GLY A 33 10.59 3.21 3.93
C GLY A 33 10.22 4.35 2.96
N GLU A 34 11.17 5.21 2.63
CA GLU A 34 10.92 6.31 1.68
C GLU A 34 10.78 5.78 0.25
N CYS A 35 9.71 6.14 -0.46
CA CYS A 35 9.56 5.79 -1.87
C CYS A 35 10.68 6.40 -2.73
N ILE A 36 11.60 5.58 -3.24
CA ILE A 36 12.67 6.01 -4.13
C ILE A 36 12.50 5.31 -5.47
N PHE A 37 12.11 6.06 -6.50
CA PHE A 37 11.90 5.53 -7.84
C PHE A 37 13.21 4.97 -8.43
N GLY A 38 13.13 3.77 -9.00
CA GLY A 38 14.29 3.04 -9.52
C GLY A 38 14.98 2.12 -8.50
N ILE A 39 14.50 2.07 -7.25
CA ILE A 39 14.96 1.12 -6.23
C ILE A 39 13.86 0.07 -5.97
N LYS A 40 14.27 -1.14 -5.55
CA LYS A 40 13.38 -2.25 -5.17
C LYS A 40 12.73 -2.08 -3.80
N ASN A 41 12.15 -0.90 -3.51
CA ASN A 41 11.44 -0.68 -2.25
C ASN A 41 9.95 -0.38 -2.45
N ILE A 42 9.46 -0.37 -3.70
CA ILE A 42 8.03 -0.35 -4.03
C ILE A 42 7.48 -1.76 -3.85
N MET A 43 6.56 -1.93 -2.91
CA MET A 43 5.89 -3.21 -2.64
C MET A 43 4.77 -3.46 -3.65
N VAL A 44 4.01 -2.41 -4.00
CA VAL A 44 2.93 -2.47 -4.99
C VAL A 44 2.60 -1.08 -5.56
N GLU A 45 2.22 -1.04 -6.83
CA GLU A 45 1.70 0.13 -7.54
C GLU A 45 0.26 -0.12 -8.01
N SER A 46 -0.58 0.91 -7.99
CA SER A 46 -1.94 0.86 -8.55
C SER A 46 -1.94 0.40 -10.01
N GLY A 47 -2.75 -0.62 -10.33
CA GLY A 47 -2.90 -1.12 -11.70
C GLY A 47 -1.78 -2.06 -12.17
N SER A 48 -0.77 -2.31 -11.33
CA SER A 48 0.32 -3.26 -11.58
C SER A 48 0.27 -4.44 -10.61
N PRO A 49 0.64 -5.66 -11.04
CA PRO A 49 0.80 -6.77 -10.11
C PRO A 49 2.00 -6.51 -9.18
N ALA A 50 1.85 -6.88 -7.90
CA ALA A 50 2.94 -6.83 -6.94
C ALA A 50 3.96 -7.97 -7.19
N GLU A 51 5.23 -7.76 -6.84
CA GLU A 51 6.26 -8.82 -6.85
C GLU A 51 5.93 -9.90 -5.82
N ASP A 52 5.46 -9.49 -4.63
CA ASP A 52 4.88 -10.36 -3.63
C ASP A 52 3.36 -10.29 -3.68
N MET A 53 2.72 -11.37 -4.14
CA MET A 53 1.27 -11.49 -4.32
C MET A 53 0.46 -11.32 -3.02
N ARG A 54 1.10 -11.33 -1.85
CA ARG A 54 0.42 -11.01 -0.59
C ARG A 54 -0.05 -9.55 -0.55
N PHE A 55 0.64 -8.66 -1.25
CA PHE A 55 0.33 -7.24 -1.35
C PHE A 55 -0.54 -6.95 -2.56
N SER A 56 -1.53 -6.09 -2.37
CA SER A 56 -2.33 -5.52 -3.46
C SER A 56 -2.71 -4.09 -3.13
N LEU A 57 -2.94 -3.28 -4.17
CA LEU A 57 -3.37 -1.89 -4.04
C LEU A 57 -4.56 -1.66 -4.96
N THR A 58 -5.66 -1.22 -4.36
CA THR A 58 -6.88 -0.82 -5.08
C THR A 58 -7.09 0.67 -4.90
N ASP A 59 -7.25 1.42 -6.00
CA ASP A 59 -7.55 2.84 -5.96
C ASP A 59 -9.05 3.07 -6.23
N ASN A 60 -9.75 3.68 -5.28
CA ASN A 60 -11.12 4.15 -5.42
C ASN A 60 -11.10 5.65 -5.71
N ILE A 61 -11.06 5.97 -7.00
CA ILE A 61 -10.98 7.35 -7.51
C ILE A 61 -12.18 8.22 -7.15
N LYS A 62 -13.36 7.62 -6.92
CA LYS A 62 -14.57 8.38 -6.58
C LYS A 62 -14.50 8.96 -5.18
N ASP A 63 -13.93 8.18 -4.27
CA ASP A 63 -13.80 8.55 -2.86
C ASP A 63 -12.42 9.13 -2.56
N THR A 64 -11.56 9.33 -3.57
CA THR A 64 -10.16 9.79 -3.43
C THR A 64 -9.36 9.00 -2.39
N VAL A 65 -9.54 7.68 -2.41
CA VAL A 65 -8.96 6.78 -1.42
C VAL A 65 -8.39 5.56 -2.10
N PHE A 66 -7.14 5.21 -1.78
CA PHE A 66 -6.58 3.91 -2.14
C PHE A 66 -6.41 3.02 -0.91
N THR A 67 -6.56 1.72 -1.10
CA THR A 67 -6.44 0.71 -0.05
C THR A 67 -5.35 -0.28 -0.42
N ILE A 68 -4.39 -0.43 0.49
CA ILE A 68 -3.40 -1.49 0.47
C ILE A 68 -3.98 -2.67 1.24
N THR A 69 -3.86 -3.87 0.68
CA THR A 69 -4.23 -5.12 1.36
C THR A 69 -3.01 -6.02 1.45
N ILE A 70 -2.72 -6.52 2.65
CA ILE A 70 -1.73 -7.54 2.94
C ILE A 70 -2.52 -8.78 3.39
N THR A 71 -2.42 -9.89 2.67
CA THR A 71 -3.29 -11.06 2.91
C THR A 71 -2.75 -12.09 3.90
N ASP A 72 -1.44 -12.10 4.14
CA ASP A 72 -0.72 -12.98 5.08
C ASP A 72 0.34 -12.12 5.76
N LEU A 73 -0.05 -11.36 6.79
CA LEU A 73 0.86 -10.43 7.49
C LEU A 73 1.95 -11.21 8.24
N ARG A 74 3.20 -10.83 8.07
CA ARG A 74 4.36 -11.49 8.69
C ARG A 74 5.08 -10.56 9.64
N ALA A 75 5.85 -11.14 10.56
CA ALA A 75 6.72 -10.35 11.45
C ALA A 75 7.71 -9.47 10.67
N GLU A 76 8.16 -9.93 9.50
CA GLU A 76 9.04 -9.18 8.61
C GLU A 76 8.38 -7.94 7.97
N ASP A 77 7.04 -7.89 7.94
CA ASP A 77 6.27 -6.76 7.41
C ASP A 77 6.16 -5.61 8.43
N GLU A 78 6.74 -5.74 9.62
CA GLU A 78 6.87 -4.62 10.55
C GLU A 78 7.86 -3.56 9.99
N GLY A 79 7.51 -2.29 10.12
CA GLY A 79 8.39 -1.18 9.78
C GLY A 79 7.68 0.08 9.35
N LYS A 80 8.47 1.04 8.85
CA LYS A 80 7.98 2.26 8.22
C LYS A 80 7.68 1.98 6.76
N TYR A 81 6.55 2.50 6.29
CA TYR A 81 6.07 2.45 4.91
C TYR A 81 5.74 3.87 4.44
#